data_AF-A0A531MJY5-F1
#
_entry.id   AF-A0A531MJY5-F1
#
_cell.length_a   1.000
_cell.length_b   1.000
_cell.length_c   1.000
_cell.angle_alpha   90.00
_cell.angle_beta   90.00
_cell.angle_gamma   90.00
#
_symmetry.space_group_name_H-M   'P 1'
#
loop_
_entity.id
_entity.type
_entity.pdbx_description
1 polymer ?
#
loop_
_entity_poly.entity_id
_entity_poly.type
_entity_poly.pdbx_seq_one_letter_code
_entity_poly.pdbx_strand_id
1 'polypeptide(L)'
;MTKQRLYLFDTTLRDGQQTPGIDFSVEDKIAIAKLLDEFGFDYVEGGYPGANPTDTAFFQQKRTARAKFVAFGMTKRAGVSASNDPGLAALVQSKSDAICFVAKSWDYHVRVALGCTNEENLDSIKASVEASVASDKEAMVDCEHFFDGFKANPDYALACAKTAYDAGARWVVL
;
A
#
# COMPACT_ATOMS: atom_id res chain seq x y z
N MET A 1 26.36 1.80 -21.26
CA MET A 1 25.05 1.51 -20.62
C MET A 1 24.80 2.58 -19.58
N THR A 2 23.73 3.35 -19.71
CA THR A 2 23.27 4.27 -18.66
C THR A 2 22.81 3.44 -17.46
N LYS A 3 23.33 3.74 -16.26
CA LYS A 3 22.90 3.05 -15.04
C LYS A 3 21.41 3.30 -14.83
N GLN A 4 20.63 2.23 -14.61
CA GLN A 4 19.23 2.36 -14.20
C GLN A 4 19.18 2.93 -12.79
N ARG A 5 18.27 3.87 -12.54
CA ARG A 5 18.05 4.43 -11.20
C ARG A 5 17.41 3.36 -10.32
N LEU A 6 18.00 3.12 -9.16
CA LEU A 6 17.39 2.35 -8.08
C LEU A 6 16.60 3.32 -7.20
N TYR A 7 15.45 2.84 -6.73
CA TYR A 7 14.60 3.57 -5.79
C TYR A 7 14.61 2.85 -4.45
N LEU A 8 14.75 3.59 -3.36
CA LEU A 8 14.74 3.06 -2.01
C LEU A 8 13.37 3.28 -1.38
N PHE A 9 12.72 2.18 -0.97
CA PHE A 9 11.45 2.18 -0.27
C PHE A 9 11.65 1.63 1.14
N ASP A 10 11.50 2.49 2.15
CA ASP A 10 11.60 2.09 3.56
C ASP A 10 10.23 1.80 4.16
N THR A 11 10.12 0.69 4.88
CA THR A 11 8.91 0.25 5.57
C THR A 11 9.10 0.13 7.08
N THR A 12 10.13 0.75 7.66
CA THR A 12 10.46 0.68 9.09
C THR A 12 9.27 1.08 9.98
N LEU A 13 8.54 2.12 9.58
CA LEU A 13 7.40 2.67 10.31
C LEU A 13 6.07 1.91 10.12
N ARG A 14 6.05 0.91 9.24
CA ARG A 14 4.89 0.03 9.03
C ARG A 14 5.26 -1.42 9.34
N ASP A 15 6.05 -2.04 8.48
CA ASP A 15 6.41 -3.45 8.59
C ASP A 15 7.38 -3.69 9.75
N GLY A 16 8.35 -2.79 9.93
CA GLY A 16 9.24 -2.82 11.09
C GLY A 16 8.49 -2.73 12.42
N GLN A 17 7.45 -1.88 12.49
CA GLN A 17 6.61 -1.73 13.68
C GLN A 17 5.80 -3.00 14.02
N GLN A 18 5.56 -3.92 13.06
CA GLN A 18 4.87 -5.19 13.35
C GLN A 18 5.73 -6.19 14.13
N THR A 19 7.02 -5.87 14.36
CA THR A 19 7.89 -6.70 15.20
C THR A 19 7.37 -6.74 16.64
N PRO A 20 7.19 -7.93 17.24
CA PRO A 20 6.71 -8.05 18.62
C PRO A 20 7.55 -7.23 19.60
N GLY A 21 6.86 -6.41 20.41
CA GLY A 21 7.50 -5.56 21.41
C GLY A 21 7.97 -4.20 20.88
N ILE A 22 7.77 -3.88 19.59
CA ILE A 22 7.95 -2.53 19.05
C ILE A 22 6.60 -1.82 19.06
N ASP A 23 6.57 -0.64 19.67
CA ASP A 23 5.46 0.29 19.55
C ASP A 23 6.02 1.71 19.45
N PHE A 24 5.46 2.51 18.54
CA PHE A 24 5.91 3.87 18.28
C PHE A 24 4.81 4.84 18.66
N SER A 25 5.15 5.87 19.43
CA SER A 25 4.30 7.05 19.58
C SER A 25 4.25 7.85 18.26
N VAL A 26 3.30 8.78 18.13
CA VAL A 26 3.24 9.67 16.96
C VAL A 26 4.55 10.45 16.81
N GLU A 27 5.12 10.90 17.93
CA GLU A 27 6.37 11.65 18.01
C GLU A 27 7.56 10.81 17.54
N ASP A 28 7.64 9.53 17.94
CA ASP A 28 8.67 8.61 17.47
C ASP A 28 8.58 8.44 15.95
N LYS A 29 7.37 8.24 15.41
CA LYS A 29 7.15 8.11 13.97
C LYS A 29 7.57 9.38 13.22
N ILE A 30 7.30 10.57 13.77
CA ILE A 30 7.72 11.85 13.18
C ILE A 30 9.25 11.95 13.15
N ALA A 31 9.92 11.61 14.25
CA ALA A 31 11.37 11.66 14.34
C ALA A 31 12.04 10.69 13.35
N ILE A 32 11.56 9.45 13.28
CA ILE A 32 12.09 8.43 12.37
C ILE A 32 11.81 8.80 10.90
N ALA A 33 10.60 9.25 10.56
CA ALA A 33 10.26 9.66 9.19
C ALA A 33 11.17 10.79 8.69
N LYS A 34 11.48 11.76 9.57
CA LYS A 34 12.43 12.83 9.27
C LYS A 34 13.84 12.29 9.03
N LEU A 35 14.32 11.35 9.85
CA LEU A 35 15.64 10.74 9.67
C LEU A 35 15.74 9.97 8.35
N LEU A 36 14.70 9.21 7.98
CA LEU A 36 14.65 8.48 6.71
C LEU A 36 14.64 9.44 5.50
N ASP A 37 13.89 10.54 5.59
CA ASP A 37 13.85 11.59 4.56
C ASP A 37 15.22 12.29 4.40
N GLU A 38 15.88 12.60 5.51
CA GLU A 38 17.22 13.20 5.51
C GLU A 38 18.30 12.25 4.98
N PHE A 39 18.18 10.95 5.27
CA PHE A 39 19.06 9.91 4.75
C PHE A 39 18.97 9.78 3.22
N GLY A 40 17.81 10.10 2.63
CA GLY A 40 17.61 10.16 1.19
C GLY A 40 16.87 8.96 0.60
N PHE A 41 15.96 8.34 1.36
CA PHE A 41 15.02 7.38 0.80
C PHE A 41 14.09 8.04 -0.23
N ASP A 42 13.70 7.31 -1.26
CA ASP A 42 12.76 7.82 -2.27
C ASP A 42 11.30 7.73 -1.78
N TYR A 43 10.99 6.69 -1.00
CA TYR A 43 9.67 6.42 -0.43
C TYR A 43 9.79 6.00 1.04
N VAL A 44 8.92 6.55 1.89
CA VAL A 44 8.83 6.20 3.32
C VAL A 44 7.40 5.79 3.65
N GLU A 45 7.19 4.51 3.97
CA GLU A 45 5.90 3.96 4.37
C GLU A 45 5.63 4.22 5.84
N GLY A 46 4.67 5.10 6.11
CA GLY A 46 4.43 5.66 7.43
C GLY A 46 3.50 4.85 8.33
N GLY A 47 2.78 3.85 7.81
CA GLY A 47 1.77 3.09 8.57
C GLY A 47 0.41 3.04 7.88
N TYR A 48 -0.62 2.62 8.62
CA TYR A 48 -1.97 2.35 8.09
C TYR A 48 -3.01 3.30 8.70
N PRO A 49 -3.26 4.48 8.09
CA PRO A 49 -4.26 5.41 8.59
C PRO A 49 -5.66 4.78 8.52
N GLY A 50 -6.46 4.98 9.58
CA GLY A 50 -7.76 4.34 9.76
C GLY A 50 -7.71 2.97 10.46
N ALA A 51 -6.55 2.32 10.55
CA ALA A 51 -6.41 1.05 11.28
C ALA A 51 -6.21 1.24 12.78
N ASN A 52 -5.47 2.26 13.19
CA ASN A 52 -5.25 2.61 14.59
C ASN A 52 -5.19 4.15 14.81
N PRO A 53 -5.41 4.65 16.04
CA PRO A 53 -5.41 6.07 16.33
C PRO A 53 -4.07 6.77 16.06
N THR A 54 -2.95 6.09 16.35
CA THR A 54 -1.59 6.62 16.19
C THR A 54 -1.31 6.95 14.73
N ASP A 55 -1.54 6.00 13.82
CA ASP A 55 -1.35 6.20 12.38
C ASP A 55 -2.33 7.23 11.85
N THR A 56 -3.59 7.19 12.29
CA THR A 56 -4.58 8.19 11.88
C THR A 56 -4.14 9.60 12.24
N ALA A 57 -3.61 9.83 13.45
CA ALA A 57 -3.06 11.12 13.86
C ALA A 57 -1.78 11.47 13.09
N PHE A 58 -0.89 10.50 12.89
CA PHE A 58 0.37 10.67 12.17
C PHE A 58 0.14 11.19 10.74
N PHE A 59 -0.85 10.64 10.03
CA PHE A 59 -1.19 10.99 8.64
C PHE A 59 -2.08 12.25 8.47
N GLN A 60 -2.40 12.98 9.54
CA GLN A 60 -3.09 14.27 9.45
C GLN A 60 -2.23 15.37 8.81
N GLN A 61 -0.92 15.16 8.75
CA GLN A 61 0.04 16.07 8.13
C GLN A 61 1.05 15.26 7.31
N LYS A 62 1.62 15.89 6.28
CA LYS A 62 2.73 15.30 5.53
C LYS A 62 3.99 15.33 6.39
N ARG A 63 4.76 14.23 6.41
CA ARG A 63 5.88 14.03 7.36
C ARG A 63 7.28 14.03 6.71
N THR A 64 7.34 14.02 5.39
CA THR A 64 8.60 14.07 4.62
C THR A 64 8.63 15.32 3.75
N ALA A 65 9.83 15.82 3.45
CA ALA A 65 10.05 16.94 2.54
C ALA A 65 10.53 16.50 1.15
N ARG A 66 11.33 15.44 1.06
CA ARG A 66 11.96 14.97 -0.19
C ARG A 66 11.36 13.65 -0.67
N ALA A 67 11.33 12.65 0.21
CA ALA A 67 10.75 11.35 -0.03
C ALA A 67 9.24 11.46 -0.24
N LYS A 68 8.69 10.56 -1.06
CA LYS A 68 7.24 10.35 -1.13
C LYS A 68 6.76 9.74 0.18
N PHE A 69 5.82 10.41 0.83
CA PHE A 69 5.21 9.91 2.05
C PHE A 69 4.12 8.89 1.70
N VAL A 70 4.27 7.64 2.12
CA VAL A 70 3.40 6.53 1.68
C VAL A 70 2.50 6.07 2.81
N ALA A 71 1.19 6.01 2.54
CA ALA A 71 0.22 5.31 3.41
C ALA A 71 0.08 3.86 2.97
N PHE A 72 0.04 2.93 3.92
CA PHE A 72 -0.29 1.53 3.66
C PHE A 72 -1.78 1.28 3.87
N GLY A 73 -2.38 0.36 3.12
CA GLY A 73 -3.70 -0.14 3.46
C GLY A 73 -4.25 -1.21 2.51
N MET A 74 -5.43 -1.72 2.82
CA MET A 74 -6.10 -2.69 1.95
C MET A 74 -6.73 -2.04 0.73
N THR A 75 -6.86 -2.79 -0.37
CA THR A 75 -7.79 -2.45 -1.45
C THR A 75 -9.23 -2.34 -0.92
N LYS A 76 -10.11 -1.66 -1.66
CA LYS A 76 -11.55 -1.60 -1.36
C LYS A 76 -12.12 -3.01 -1.11
N ARG A 77 -13.07 -3.10 -0.20
CA ARG A 77 -13.74 -4.37 0.14
C ARG A 77 -14.54 -4.87 -1.06
N ALA A 78 -14.55 -6.20 -1.24
CA ALA A 78 -15.46 -6.84 -2.18
C ALA A 78 -16.92 -6.50 -1.80
N GLY A 79 -17.77 -6.29 -2.81
CA GLY A 79 -19.17 -5.89 -2.60
C GLY A 79 -19.41 -4.43 -2.17
N VAL A 80 -18.36 -3.62 -1.97
CA VAL A 80 -18.47 -2.19 -1.64
C VAL A 80 -17.92 -1.35 -2.80
N SER A 81 -18.57 -0.23 -3.14
CA SER A 81 -18.03 0.71 -4.12
C SER A 81 -16.85 1.50 -3.53
N ALA A 82 -15.88 1.87 -4.37
CA ALA A 82 -14.72 2.65 -3.92
C ALA A 82 -15.12 3.96 -3.21
N SER A 83 -16.19 4.61 -3.66
CA SER A 83 -16.72 5.84 -3.06
C SER A 83 -17.32 5.67 -1.66
N ASN A 84 -17.74 4.45 -1.32
CA ASN A 84 -18.44 4.15 -0.06
C ASN A 84 -17.58 3.29 0.88
N ASP A 85 -16.35 2.97 0.49
CA ASP A 85 -15.44 2.20 1.34
C ASP A 85 -14.72 3.14 2.32
N PRO A 86 -14.98 3.03 3.63
CA PRO A 86 -14.38 3.92 4.62
C PRO A 86 -12.87 3.70 4.78
N GLY A 87 -12.37 2.49 4.52
CA GLY A 87 -10.94 2.18 4.58
C GLY A 87 -10.20 2.85 3.43
N LEU A 88 -10.73 2.74 2.21
CA LEU A 88 -10.17 3.45 1.05
C LEU A 88 -10.27 4.97 1.22
N ALA A 89 -11.41 5.46 1.72
CA ALA A 89 -11.60 6.89 1.99
C ALA A 89 -10.55 7.44 2.96
N ALA A 90 -10.22 6.72 4.04
CA ALA A 90 -9.18 7.14 4.99
C ALA A 90 -7.80 7.26 4.33
N LEU A 91 -7.45 6.33 3.43
CA LEU A 91 -6.20 6.36 2.67
C LEU A 91 -6.16 7.57 1.71
N VAL A 92 -7.24 7.74 0.93
CA VAL A 92 -7.37 8.84 -0.04
C VAL A 92 -7.39 10.22 0.64
N GLN A 93 -7.96 10.33 1.84
CA GLN A 93 -8.04 11.61 2.57
C GLN A 93 -6.78 11.93 3.38
N SER A 94 -5.90 10.96 3.60
CA SER A 94 -4.64 11.15 4.32
C SER A 94 -3.72 12.16 3.64
N LYS A 95 -2.77 12.75 4.38
CA LYS A 95 -1.76 13.68 3.82
C LYS A 95 -0.54 12.98 3.19
N SER A 96 -0.69 11.72 2.79
CA SER A 96 0.30 10.98 2.00
C SER A 96 0.44 11.52 0.57
N ASP A 97 1.58 11.25 -0.07
CA ASP A 97 1.79 11.47 -1.50
C ASP A 97 1.46 10.22 -2.34
N ALA A 98 1.52 9.05 -1.71
CA ALA A 98 1.31 7.76 -2.34
C ALA A 98 0.58 6.79 -1.40
N ILE A 99 -0.07 5.78 -1.98
CA ILE A 99 -0.71 4.70 -1.24
C ILE A 99 -0.12 3.36 -1.72
N CYS A 100 0.36 2.56 -0.77
CA CYS A 100 0.73 1.16 -0.98
C CYS A 100 -0.43 0.28 -0.56
N PHE A 101 -1.13 -0.27 -1.56
CA PHE A 101 -2.22 -1.21 -1.32
C PHE A 101 -1.67 -2.62 -1.18
N VAL A 102 -2.13 -3.35 -0.16
CA VAL A 102 -1.93 -4.80 -0.09
C VAL A 102 -3.08 -5.52 -0.79
N ALA A 103 -2.75 -6.42 -1.69
CA ALA A 103 -3.69 -7.25 -2.43
C ALA A 103 -3.29 -8.73 -2.33
N LYS A 104 -4.23 -9.61 -1.97
CA LYS A 104 -3.96 -11.05 -1.96
C LYS A 104 -3.76 -11.51 -3.41
N SER A 105 -2.58 -12.02 -3.73
CA SER A 105 -2.21 -12.50 -5.07
C SER A 105 -2.12 -14.02 -5.17
N TRP A 106 -2.57 -14.73 -4.14
CA TRP A 106 -2.77 -16.17 -4.12
C TRP A 106 -4.28 -16.46 -4.01
N ASP A 107 -4.83 -17.18 -4.99
CA ASP A 107 -6.25 -17.56 -5.07
C ASP A 107 -6.76 -18.30 -3.81
N TYR A 108 -5.90 -19.10 -3.17
CA TYR A 108 -6.19 -19.71 -1.87
C TYR A 108 -6.52 -18.64 -0.82
N HIS A 109 -5.68 -17.61 -0.67
CA HIS A 109 -5.89 -16.51 0.29
C HIS A 109 -7.08 -15.63 -0.08
N VAL A 110 -7.36 -15.45 -1.37
CA VAL A 110 -8.59 -14.75 -1.80
C VAL A 110 -9.81 -15.49 -1.26
N ARG A 111 -9.88 -16.81 -1.45
CA ARG A 111 -11.00 -17.62 -0.97
C ARG A 111 -11.08 -17.68 0.55
N VAL A 112 -9.97 -17.91 1.26
CA VAL A 112 -10.02 -18.18 2.72
C VAL A 112 -9.92 -16.93 3.59
N ALA A 113 -9.21 -15.89 3.14
CA ALA A 113 -9.00 -14.67 3.93
C ALA A 113 -9.94 -13.54 3.50
N LEU A 114 -10.19 -13.37 2.20
CA LEU A 114 -11.11 -12.33 1.71
C LEU A 114 -12.56 -12.83 1.60
N GLY A 115 -12.76 -14.13 1.34
CA GLY A 115 -14.09 -14.72 1.20
C GLY A 115 -14.84 -14.24 -0.05
N CYS A 116 -14.11 -13.81 -1.09
CA CYS A 116 -14.65 -13.37 -2.37
C CYS A 116 -14.11 -14.19 -3.54
N THR A 117 -14.63 -13.92 -4.73
CA THR A 117 -14.12 -14.48 -5.99
C THR A 117 -12.82 -13.80 -6.45
N ASN A 118 -12.09 -14.47 -7.32
CA ASN A 118 -10.88 -13.93 -7.94
C ASN A 118 -11.20 -12.67 -8.76
N GLU A 119 -12.31 -12.68 -9.49
CA GLU A 119 -12.79 -11.56 -10.29
C GLU A 119 -13.12 -10.35 -9.41
N GLU A 120 -13.82 -10.55 -8.29
CA GLU A 120 -14.10 -9.47 -7.34
C GLU A 120 -12.83 -8.88 -6.71
N ASN A 121 -11.81 -9.71 -6.46
CA ASN A 121 -10.53 -9.22 -5.95
C ASN A 121 -9.78 -8.40 -7.01
N LEU A 122 -9.75 -8.83 -8.27
CA LEU A 122 -9.17 -8.06 -9.38
C LEU A 122 -9.88 -6.70 -9.55
N ASP A 123 -11.22 -6.69 -9.47
CA ASP A 123 -12.00 -5.45 -9.47
C ASP A 123 -11.69 -4.55 -8.27
N SER A 124 -11.45 -5.13 -7.09
CA SER A 124 -10.99 -4.40 -5.91
C SER A 124 -9.62 -3.77 -6.11
N ILE A 125 -8.65 -4.48 -6.68
CA ILE A 125 -7.33 -3.94 -7.02
C ILE A 125 -7.48 -2.75 -7.97
N LYS A 126 -8.16 -2.98 -9.11
CA LYS A 126 -8.36 -1.95 -10.14
C LYS A 126 -9.01 -0.69 -9.57
N ALA A 127 -10.15 -0.82 -8.91
CA ALA A 127 -10.90 0.32 -8.42
C ALA A 127 -10.15 1.11 -7.34
N SER A 128 -9.32 0.45 -6.53
CA SER A 128 -8.52 1.12 -5.50
C SER A 128 -7.38 1.94 -6.10
N VAL A 129 -6.69 1.36 -7.09
CA VAL A 129 -5.64 2.05 -7.86
C VAL A 129 -6.23 3.26 -8.58
N GLU A 130 -7.33 3.08 -9.32
CA GLU A 130 -8.01 4.16 -10.04
C GLU A 130 -8.45 5.28 -9.09
N ALA A 131 -9.00 4.95 -7.92
CA ALA A 131 -9.41 5.94 -6.92
C ALA A 131 -8.21 6.72 -6.33
N SER A 132 -7.08 6.06 -6.09
CA SER A 132 -5.84 6.73 -5.66
C SER A 132 -5.34 7.71 -6.72
N VAL A 133 -5.23 7.25 -7.97
CA VAL A 133 -4.73 8.06 -9.09
C VAL A 133 -5.65 9.25 -9.35
N ALA A 134 -6.98 9.04 -9.32
CA ALA A 134 -7.97 10.11 -9.47
C ALA A 134 -7.89 11.15 -8.34
N SER A 135 -7.28 10.80 -7.20
CA SER A 135 -7.07 11.68 -6.06
C SER A 135 -5.65 12.28 -6.00
N ASP A 136 -4.92 12.25 -7.12
CA ASP A 136 -3.55 12.77 -7.26
C ASP A 136 -2.54 12.12 -6.30
N LYS A 137 -2.75 10.83 -6.01
CA LYS A 137 -1.84 10.01 -5.20
C LYS A 137 -1.27 8.88 -6.04
N GLU A 138 0.05 8.72 -5.98
CA GLU A 138 0.72 7.61 -6.63
C GLU A 138 0.28 6.28 -6.01
N ALA A 139 -0.11 5.32 -6.84
CA ALA A 139 -0.51 4.00 -6.38
C ALA A 139 0.65 3.00 -6.47
N MET A 140 0.85 2.23 -5.40
CA MET A 140 1.69 1.04 -5.34
C MET A 140 0.79 -0.14 -4.97
N VAL A 141 1.05 -1.31 -5.52
CA VAL A 141 0.32 -2.53 -5.15
C VAL A 141 1.30 -3.61 -4.75
N ASP A 142 1.27 -3.97 -3.47
CA ASP A 142 1.91 -5.14 -2.90
C ASP A 142 1.05 -6.38 -3.17
N CYS A 143 1.52 -7.20 -4.11
CA CYS A 143 0.95 -8.50 -4.41
C CYS A 143 1.38 -9.49 -3.31
N GLU A 144 0.68 -9.45 -2.19
CA GLU A 144 1.03 -10.23 -1.02
C GLU A 144 0.99 -11.73 -1.32
N HIS A 145 2.04 -12.45 -0.90
CA HIS A 145 2.30 -13.86 -1.19
C HIS A 145 2.44 -14.20 -2.68
N PHE A 146 2.88 -13.26 -3.53
CA PHE A 146 2.97 -13.45 -4.97
C PHE A 146 3.74 -14.71 -5.36
N PHE A 147 4.91 -14.98 -4.79
CA PHE A 147 5.71 -16.11 -5.25
C PHE A 147 5.09 -17.49 -4.94
N ASP A 148 4.37 -17.62 -3.82
CA ASP A 148 3.65 -18.87 -3.51
C ASP A 148 2.35 -18.97 -4.30
N GLY A 149 1.65 -17.85 -4.47
CA GLY A 149 0.51 -17.73 -5.39
C GLY A 149 0.89 -18.07 -6.83
N PHE A 150 2.04 -17.60 -7.31
CA PHE A 150 2.56 -17.85 -8.65
C PHE A 150 2.96 -19.31 -8.84
N LYS A 151 3.55 -19.97 -7.83
CA LYS A 151 3.83 -21.41 -7.90
C LYS A 151 2.54 -22.23 -7.99
N ALA A 152 1.48 -21.82 -7.29
CA ALA A 152 0.21 -22.53 -7.26
C ALA A 152 -0.67 -22.25 -8.50
N ASN A 153 -0.77 -20.99 -8.90
CA ASN A 153 -1.59 -20.49 -9.99
C ASN A 153 -0.93 -19.25 -10.63
N PRO A 154 0.00 -19.46 -11.59
CA PRO A 154 0.72 -18.38 -12.25
C PRO A 154 -0.20 -17.35 -12.94
N ASP A 155 -1.26 -17.84 -13.58
CA ASP A 155 -2.18 -17.00 -14.35
C ASP A 155 -2.88 -15.99 -13.45
N TYR A 156 -3.35 -16.43 -12.28
CA TYR A 156 -4.02 -15.53 -11.34
C TYR A 156 -3.05 -14.55 -10.66
N ALA A 157 -1.89 -15.02 -10.21
CA ALA A 157 -0.89 -14.15 -9.60
C ALA A 157 -0.46 -13.04 -10.58
N LEU A 158 -0.19 -13.40 -11.83
CA LEU A 158 0.11 -12.43 -12.90
C LEU A 158 -1.07 -11.52 -13.21
N ALA A 159 -2.31 -12.02 -13.16
CA ALA A 159 -3.49 -11.19 -13.34
C ALA A 159 -3.60 -10.10 -12.29
N CYS A 160 -3.27 -10.37 -11.02
CA CYS A 160 -3.23 -9.35 -9.96
C CYS A 160 -2.21 -8.24 -10.29
N ALA A 161 -0.96 -8.63 -10.61
CA ALA A 161 0.11 -7.70 -10.95
C ALA A 161 -0.23 -6.86 -12.20
N LYS A 162 -0.74 -7.51 -13.25
CA LYS A 162 -1.15 -6.84 -14.49
C LYS A 162 -2.33 -5.91 -14.28
N THR A 163 -3.31 -6.30 -13.47
CA THR A 163 -4.47 -5.46 -13.15
C THR A 163 -4.05 -4.19 -12.43
N ALA A 164 -3.13 -4.28 -11.47
CA ALA A 164 -2.55 -3.12 -10.81
C ALA A 164 -1.83 -2.20 -11.81
N TYR A 165 -0.95 -2.76 -12.65
CA TYR A 165 -0.20 -2.02 -13.64
C TYR A 165 -1.13 -1.30 -14.65
N ASP A 166 -2.08 -2.02 -15.24
CA ASP A 166 -3.02 -1.47 -16.24
C ASP A 166 -3.93 -0.39 -15.64
N ALA A 167 -4.28 -0.49 -14.36
CA ALA A 167 -5.06 0.52 -13.64
C ALA A 167 -4.27 1.80 -13.32
N GLY A 168 -2.95 1.80 -13.54
CA GLY A 168 -2.09 2.97 -13.35
C GLY A 168 -1.22 2.93 -12.09
N ALA A 169 -1.03 1.76 -11.46
CA ALA A 169 -0.08 1.63 -10.38
C ALA A 169 1.33 1.95 -10.90
N ARG A 170 2.03 2.83 -10.18
CA ARG A 170 3.41 3.19 -10.49
C ARG A 170 4.38 2.05 -10.15
N TRP A 171 4.07 1.32 -9.08
CA TRP A 171 4.87 0.20 -8.61
C TRP A 171 3.98 -1.03 -8.37
N VAL A 172 4.46 -2.18 -8.82
CA VAL A 172 3.96 -3.50 -8.40
C VAL A 172 5.07 -4.13 -7.57
N VAL A 173 4.76 -4.44 -6.31
CA VAL A 173 5.66 -5.11 -5.36
C VAL A 173 5.27 -6.59 -5.32
N LEU A 174 6.26 -7.50 -5.36
CA LEU A 174 6.08 -8.95 -5.53
C LEU A 174 6.73 -9.71 -4.36
#